data_AF-A0A2A3LJJ3-F1
#
_entry.id   AF-A0A2A3LJJ3-F1
#
_cell.length_a   1.000
_cell.length_b   1.000
_cell.length_c   1.000
_cell.angle_alpha   90.00
_cell.angle_beta   90.00
_cell.angle_gamma   90.00
#
_symmetry.space_group_name_H-M   'P 1'
#
loop_
_entity.id
_entity.type
_entity.pdbx_description
1 polymer ?
#
loop_
_entity_poly.entity_id
_entity_poly.type
_entity_poly.pdbx_seq_one_letter_code
_entity_poly.pdbx_strand_id
1 'polypeptide(L)'
;MRIGLLAACLAAVTAMPASAQDYEVLFEVLDDTVRTRFYDPHFAGRDWDAISAQYQARLPEVRDDVAFRRLGQGMLDALGVSHVSLHPPGSEGPTFGLAVRTEEIDGQAVVVEIDPASASRGAGLRIGDRILDTEAIRGPREQPAQLDVERCDGSQARLSVPRESAFWPPRERTISWACCAVAMAGPSAI
;
A
#
# COMPACT_ATOMS: atom_id res chain seq x y z
N MET A 1 13.20 71.31 -7.09
CA MET A 1 12.12 70.36 -6.73
C MET A 1 11.83 69.48 -7.94
N ARG A 2 12.32 68.23 -7.97
CA ARG A 2 12.01 67.22 -8.99
C ARG A 2 11.74 65.92 -8.25
N ILE A 3 10.48 65.51 -8.19
CA ILE A 3 10.04 64.22 -7.64
C ILE A 3 9.97 63.29 -8.85
N GLY A 4 10.87 62.32 -8.93
CA GLY A 4 10.84 61.24 -9.92
C GLY A 4 10.09 60.04 -9.34
N LEU A 5 8.98 59.69 -9.97
CA LEU A 5 8.10 58.58 -9.59
C LEU A 5 8.74 57.24 -10.00
N LEU A 6 9.02 56.36 -9.03
CA LEU A 6 9.39 54.97 -9.27
C LEU A 6 8.10 54.16 -9.52
N ALA A 7 7.93 53.67 -10.75
CA ALA A 7 6.89 52.70 -11.08
C ALA A 7 7.40 51.29 -10.73
N ALA A 8 6.81 50.66 -9.70
CA ALA A 8 7.05 49.27 -9.38
C ALA A 8 6.10 48.39 -10.22
N CYS A 9 6.65 47.64 -11.18
CA CYS A 9 5.93 46.57 -11.87
C CYS A 9 5.72 45.39 -10.92
N LEU A 10 4.46 45.16 -10.53
CA LEU A 10 4.06 43.96 -9.80
C LEU A 10 3.90 42.81 -10.82
N ALA A 11 4.86 41.90 -10.87
CA ALA A 11 4.73 40.68 -11.65
C ALA A 11 3.78 39.72 -10.94
N ALA A 12 2.57 39.55 -11.48
CA ALA A 12 1.65 38.50 -11.04
C ALA A 12 2.19 37.14 -11.49
N VAL A 13 2.70 36.35 -10.53
CA VAL A 13 2.98 34.92 -10.75
C VAL A 13 1.62 34.22 -10.84
N THR A 14 1.19 33.89 -12.05
CA THR A 14 0.05 33.00 -12.27
C THR A 14 0.48 31.58 -11.89
N ALA A 15 -0.03 31.07 -10.78
CA ALA A 15 0.02 29.65 -10.49
C ALA A 15 -0.65 28.89 -11.64
N MET A 16 0.05 27.97 -12.29
CA MET A 16 -0.57 27.07 -13.26
C MET A 16 -1.64 26.26 -12.52
N PRO A 17 -2.87 26.15 -13.04
CA PRO A 17 -3.86 25.27 -12.45
C PRO A 17 -3.32 23.84 -12.51
N ALA A 18 -3.45 23.11 -11.40
CA ALA A 18 -3.34 21.65 -11.42
C ALA A 18 -4.26 21.14 -12.54
N SER A 19 -3.75 20.27 -13.42
CA SER A 19 -4.54 19.73 -14.53
C SER A 19 -5.86 19.21 -13.99
N ALA A 20 -6.98 19.72 -14.50
CA ALA A 20 -8.29 19.17 -14.17
C ALA A 20 -8.27 17.69 -14.58
N GLN A 21 -8.31 16.79 -13.60
CA GLN A 21 -8.42 15.37 -13.87
C GLN A 21 -9.76 15.12 -14.56
N ASP A 22 -9.72 14.31 -15.62
CA ASP A 22 -10.94 13.86 -16.28
C ASP A 22 -11.55 12.72 -15.48
N TYR A 23 -12.46 13.08 -14.57
CA TYR A 23 -13.12 12.10 -13.70
C TYR A 23 -14.08 11.18 -14.46
N GLU A 24 -14.53 11.55 -15.67
CA GLU A 24 -15.32 10.67 -16.53
C GLU A 24 -14.47 9.50 -17.00
N VAL A 25 -13.29 9.80 -17.54
CA VAL A 25 -12.32 8.77 -17.95
C VAL A 25 -11.90 7.89 -16.77
N LEU A 26 -11.62 8.49 -15.60
CA LEU A 26 -11.25 7.69 -14.42
C LEU A 26 -12.39 6.80 -13.92
N PHE A 27 -13.63 7.27 -13.99
CA PHE A 27 -14.79 6.47 -13.64
C PHE A 27 -14.95 5.27 -14.58
N GLU A 28 -14.81 5.48 -15.89
CA GLU A 28 -14.87 4.42 -16.90
C GLU A 28 -13.79 3.36 -16.67
N VAL A 29 -12.56 3.78 -16.36
CA VAL A 29 -11.46 2.84 -16.04
C VAL A 29 -11.78 2.04 -14.77
N LEU A 30 -12.32 2.68 -13.73
CA LEU A 30 -12.72 1.99 -12.50
C LEU A 30 -13.82 0.96 -12.77
N ASP A 31 -14.86 1.33 -13.53
CA ASP A 31 -15.96 0.46 -13.92
C ASP A 31 -15.47 -0.75 -14.73
N ASP A 32 -14.68 -0.51 -15.79
CA ASP A 32 -14.10 -1.57 -16.63
C ASP A 32 -13.18 -2.49 -15.83
N THR A 33 -12.38 -1.95 -14.91
CA THR A 33 -11.50 -2.75 -14.06
C THR A 33 -12.31 -3.71 -13.20
N VAL A 34 -13.39 -3.26 -12.57
CA VAL A 34 -14.25 -4.16 -11.78
C VAL A 34 -14.88 -5.21 -12.69
N ARG A 35 -15.45 -4.82 -13.83
CA ARG A 35 -16.08 -5.77 -14.78
C ARG A 35 -15.14 -6.87 -15.25
N THR A 36 -13.88 -6.51 -15.53
CA THR A 36 -12.93 -7.42 -16.17
C THR A 36 -12.03 -8.16 -15.20
N ARG A 37 -11.82 -7.64 -13.98
CA ARG A 37 -10.85 -8.16 -13.00
C ARG A 37 -11.44 -8.59 -11.67
N PHE A 38 -12.70 -8.29 -11.38
CA PHE A 38 -13.30 -8.71 -10.12
C PHE A 38 -13.34 -10.24 -10.04
N TYR A 39 -12.97 -10.80 -8.88
CA TYR A 39 -12.69 -12.23 -8.73
C TYR A 39 -13.94 -13.10 -8.89
N ASP A 40 -15.12 -12.56 -8.58
CA ASP A 40 -16.41 -13.23 -8.73
C ASP A 40 -17.17 -12.61 -9.91
N PRO A 41 -17.39 -13.34 -11.01
CA PRO A 41 -18.09 -12.80 -12.18
C PRO A 41 -19.55 -12.40 -11.93
N HIS A 42 -20.13 -12.77 -10.78
CA HIS A 42 -21.49 -12.38 -10.38
C HIS A 42 -21.51 -11.24 -9.36
N PHE A 43 -20.38 -10.59 -9.08
CA PHE A 43 -20.29 -9.42 -8.20
C PHE A 43 -20.91 -9.64 -6.80
N ALA A 44 -20.70 -10.82 -6.21
CA ALA A 44 -21.33 -11.23 -4.95
C ALA A 44 -22.88 -11.18 -4.97
N GLY A 45 -23.48 -11.42 -6.15
CA GLY A 45 -24.92 -11.37 -6.38
C GLY A 45 -25.50 -9.96 -6.46
N ARG A 46 -24.66 -8.93 -6.64
CA ARG A 46 -25.09 -7.53 -6.80
C ARG A 46 -25.21 -7.16 -8.27
N ASP A 47 -26.16 -6.27 -8.56
CA ASP A 47 -26.33 -5.69 -9.89
C ASP A 47 -25.28 -4.59 -10.09
N TRP A 48 -24.15 -4.96 -10.67
CA TRP A 48 -23.06 -4.02 -10.94
C TRP A 48 -23.47 -2.91 -11.91
N ASP A 49 -24.30 -3.21 -12.91
CA ASP A 49 -24.76 -2.21 -13.88
C ASP A 49 -25.59 -1.13 -13.20
N ALA A 50 -26.51 -1.53 -12.32
CA ALA A 50 -27.31 -0.59 -11.54
C ALA A 50 -26.46 0.23 -10.57
N ILE A 51 -25.49 -0.39 -9.90
CA ILE A 51 -24.56 0.29 -8.99
C ILE A 51 -23.74 1.32 -9.77
N SER A 52 -23.09 0.91 -10.86
CA SER A 52 -22.26 1.78 -11.67
C SER A 52 -23.05 2.97 -12.20
N ALA A 53 -24.25 2.75 -12.77
CA ALA A 53 -25.12 3.82 -13.25
C ALA A 53 -25.52 4.81 -12.14
N GLN A 54 -25.83 4.31 -10.93
CA GLN A 54 -26.18 5.16 -9.78
C GLN A 54 -25.03 6.09 -9.39
N TYR A 55 -23.79 5.59 -9.41
CA TYR A 55 -22.61 6.38 -9.04
C TYR A 55 -22.14 7.30 -10.18
N GLN A 56 -22.28 6.87 -11.43
CA GLN A 56 -22.00 7.70 -12.61
C GLN A 56 -22.88 8.96 -12.62
N ALA A 57 -24.15 8.84 -12.26
CA ALA A 57 -25.07 9.98 -12.18
C ALA A 57 -24.64 11.06 -11.17
N ARG A 58 -23.80 10.72 -10.19
CA ARG A 58 -23.28 11.63 -9.16
C ARG A 58 -21.94 12.26 -9.55
N LEU A 59 -21.32 11.80 -10.62
CA LEU A 59 -20.02 12.27 -11.09
C LEU A 59 -19.94 13.79 -11.34
N PRO A 60 -21.00 14.49 -11.82
CA PRO A 60 -20.98 15.95 -11.99
C PRO A 60 -20.77 16.76 -10.69
N GLU A 61 -20.96 16.14 -9.52
CA GLU A 61 -20.70 16.73 -8.22
C GLU A 61 -19.22 16.68 -7.81
N VAL A 62 -18.40 15.88 -8.49
CA VAL A 62 -16.99 15.68 -8.17
C VAL A 62 -16.17 16.86 -8.67
N ARG A 63 -15.39 17.46 -7.77
CA ARG A 63 -14.57 18.66 -8.05
C ARG A 63 -13.09 18.49 -7.75
N ASP A 64 -12.72 17.41 -7.06
CA ASP A 64 -11.36 17.13 -6.62
C ASP A 64 -11.16 15.62 -6.38
N ASP A 65 -9.90 15.21 -6.27
CA ASP A 65 -9.48 13.82 -6.06
C ASP A 65 -10.08 13.21 -4.79
N VAL A 66 -10.34 14.04 -3.77
CA VAL A 66 -10.92 13.58 -2.51
C VAL A 66 -12.40 13.21 -2.72
N ALA A 67 -13.14 14.04 -3.45
CA ALA A 67 -14.52 13.77 -3.85
C ALA A 67 -14.60 12.56 -4.78
N PHE A 68 -13.69 12.44 -5.77
CA PHE A 68 -13.65 11.29 -6.66
C PHE A 68 -13.38 10.00 -5.89
N ARG A 69 -12.38 10.00 -5.00
CA ARG A 69 -12.05 8.83 -4.17
C ARG A 69 -13.23 8.40 -3.30
N ARG A 70 -13.95 9.35 -2.70
CA ARG A 70 -15.16 9.04 -1.91
C ARG A 70 -16.27 8.44 -2.78
N LEU A 71 -16.48 8.98 -3.98
CA LEU A 71 -17.47 8.47 -4.93
C LEU A 71 -17.11 7.05 -5.40
N GLY A 72 -15.88 6.85 -5.87
CA GLY A 72 -15.39 5.56 -6.34
C GLY A 72 -15.33 4.50 -5.23
N GLN A 73 -14.84 4.85 -4.03
CA GLN A 73 -14.86 3.92 -2.90
C GLN A 73 -16.30 3.54 -2.51
N GLY A 74 -17.23 4.49 -2.47
CA GLY A 74 -18.63 4.17 -2.19
C GLY A 74 -19.25 3.21 -3.22
N MET A 75 -18.86 3.35 -4.50
CA MET A 75 -19.27 2.41 -5.56
C MET A 75 -18.75 1.00 -5.29
N LEU A 76 -17.48 0.87 -4.88
CA LEU A 76 -16.88 -0.42 -4.50
C LEU A 76 -17.51 -1.01 -3.24
N ASP A 77 -17.80 -0.18 -2.23
CA ASP A 77 -18.44 -0.61 -0.97
C ASP A 77 -19.83 -1.20 -1.20
N ALA A 78 -20.55 -0.78 -2.25
CA ALA A 78 -21.86 -1.31 -2.62
C ALA A 78 -21.84 -2.81 -3.01
N LEU A 79 -20.67 -3.36 -3.35
CA LEU A 79 -20.47 -4.79 -3.56
C LEU A 79 -20.59 -5.60 -2.26
N GLY A 80 -20.38 -4.96 -1.10
CA GLY A 80 -20.49 -5.61 0.21
C GLY A 80 -19.40 -6.65 0.48
N VAL A 81 -18.25 -6.54 -0.17
CA VAL A 81 -17.09 -7.43 -0.01
C VAL A 81 -15.96 -6.71 0.71
N SER A 82 -15.07 -7.49 1.33
CA SER A 82 -13.85 -6.97 1.95
C SER A 82 -12.69 -6.93 0.94
N HIS A 83 -11.64 -6.16 1.24
CA HIS A 83 -10.37 -6.11 0.48
C HIS A 83 -10.48 -5.55 -0.96
N VAL A 84 -11.46 -4.67 -1.18
CA VAL A 84 -11.58 -3.89 -2.41
C VAL A 84 -11.55 -2.42 -2.05
N SER A 85 -10.50 -1.72 -2.46
CA SER A 85 -10.28 -0.33 -2.09
C SER A 85 -9.66 0.49 -3.22
N LEU A 86 -10.07 1.75 -3.30
CA LEU A 86 -9.53 2.75 -4.22
C LEU A 86 -8.50 3.61 -3.49
N HIS A 87 -7.29 3.64 -4.02
CA HIS A 87 -6.14 4.33 -3.45
C HIS A 87 -5.73 5.53 -4.31
N PRO A 88 -5.33 6.67 -3.69
CA PRO A 88 -4.81 7.79 -4.46
C PRO A 88 -3.44 7.45 -5.07
N PRO A 89 -3.05 8.11 -6.17
CA PRO A 89 -1.71 7.98 -6.71
C PRO A 89 -0.66 8.28 -5.63
N GLY A 90 0.37 7.44 -5.52
CA GLY A 90 1.44 7.64 -4.56
C GLY A 90 1.06 7.35 -3.10
N SER A 91 -0.14 6.83 -2.79
CA SER A 91 -0.28 6.08 -1.55
C SER A 91 0.68 4.91 -1.66
N GLU A 92 1.61 4.79 -0.70
CA GLU A 92 2.49 3.64 -0.63
C GLU A 92 1.62 2.40 -0.75
N GLY A 93 2.00 1.47 -1.64
CA GLY A 93 1.35 0.16 -1.73
C GLY A 93 1.30 -0.50 -0.35
N PRO A 94 0.60 -1.63 -0.19
CA PRO A 94 0.48 -2.28 1.11
C PRO A 94 1.82 -2.33 1.83
N THR A 95 1.92 -1.71 3.01
CA THR A 95 3.16 -1.73 3.79
C THR A 95 3.26 -3.06 4.50
N PHE A 96 4.36 -3.76 4.30
CA PHE A 96 4.63 -5.04 4.93
C PHE A 96 5.44 -4.83 6.21
N GLY A 97 5.31 -5.77 7.14
CA GLY A 97 6.13 -5.79 8.35
C GLY A 97 7.34 -6.71 8.18
N LEU A 98 7.84 -7.22 9.30
CA LEU A 98 9.00 -8.11 9.35
C LEU A 98 8.63 -9.50 9.91
N ALA A 99 7.35 -9.87 9.95
CA ALA A 99 6.92 -11.11 10.61
C ALA A 99 7.46 -11.28 12.06
N VAL A 100 7.55 -10.16 12.78
CA VAL A 100 7.95 -10.12 14.19
C VAL A 100 6.88 -9.40 15.02
N ARG A 101 6.80 -9.76 16.29
CA ARG A 101 6.07 -8.99 17.29
C ARG A 101 7.06 -8.19 18.11
N THR A 102 6.86 -6.87 18.13
CA THR A 102 7.57 -5.96 19.02
C THR A 102 6.66 -5.55 20.16
N GLU A 103 7.24 -5.43 21.35
CA GLU A 103 6.59 -4.78 22.48
C GLU A 103 7.41 -3.59 22.93
N GLU A 104 6.73 -2.60 23.49
CA GLU A 104 7.41 -1.48 24.13
C GLU A 104 7.80 -1.91 25.55
N ILE A 105 9.10 -1.99 25.80
CA ILE A 105 9.68 -2.30 27.11
C ILE A 105 10.64 -1.16 27.44
N ASP A 106 10.42 -0.44 28.55
CA ASP A 106 11.21 0.74 28.94
C ASP A 106 11.30 1.83 27.85
N GLY A 107 10.22 2.04 27.09
CA GLY A 107 10.16 3.01 26.00
C GLY A 107 10.90 2.57 24.73
N GLN A 108 11.26 1.28 24.64
CA GLN A 108 12.06 0.71 23.56
C GLN A 108 11.28 -0.38 22.83
N ALA A 109 11.33 -0.36 21.50
CA ALA A 109 10.73 -1.41 20.68
C ALA A 109 11.60 -2.68 20.70
N VAL A 110 11.23 -3.65 21.52
CA VAL A 110 11.94 -4.92 21.71
C VAL A 110 11.24 -6.02 20.94
N VAL A 111 11.99 -6.79 20.16
CA VAL A 111 11.48 -7.99 19.48
C VAL A 111 11.21 -9.08 20.51
N VAL A 112 9.94 -9.39 20.79
CA VAL A 112 9.58 -10.42 21.78
C VAL A 112 9.32 -11.78 21.15
N GLU A 113 9.01 -11.81 19.85
CA GLU A 113 8.73 -13.05 19.13
C GLU A 113 8.95 -12.85 17.62
N ILE A 114 9.38 -13.91 16.94
CA ILE A 114 9.67 -13.93 15.50
C ILE A 114 8.98 -15.17 14.92
N ASP A 115 8.24 -15.01 13.82
CA ASP A 115 7.67 -16.17 13.11
C ASP A 115 8.82 -17.14 12.73
N PRO A 116 8.81 -18.40 13.19
CA PRO A 116 9.88 -19.35 12.95
C PRO A 116 10.19 -19.65 11.48
N ALA A 117 9.24 -19.37 10.57
CA ALA A 117 9.36 -19.57 9.13
C ALA A 117 9.68 -18.26 8.37
N SER A 118 9.76 -17.12 9.06
CA SER A 118 10.06 -15.82 8.46
C SER A 118 11.48 -15.71 7.93
N ALA A 119 11.63 -14.86 6.91
CA ALA A 119 12.91 -14.39 6.41
C ALA A 119 13.66 -13.57 7.47
N SER A 120 12.96 -12.92 8.41
CA SER A 120 13.56 -12.15 9.50
C SER A 120 14.47 -12.97 10.39
N ARG A 121 14.09 -14.22 10.67
CA ARG A 121 14.96 -15.15 11.39
C ARG A 121 16.22 -15.48 10.59
N GLY A 122 16.07 -15.72 9.29
CA GLY A 122 17.19 -15.97 8.39
C GLY A 122 18.13 -14.78 8.23
N ALA A 123 17.59 -13.56 8.33
CA ALA A 123 18.34 -12.31 8.27
C ALA A 123 19.10 -11.96 9.57
N GLY A 124 18.98 -12.79 10.61
CA GLY A 124 19.74 -12.64 11.85
C GLY A 124 19.11 -11.72 12.90
N LEU A 125 17.85 -11.33 12.72
CA LEU A 125 17.06 -10.68 13.77
C LEU A 125 16.75 -11.70 14.87
N ARG A 126 16.83 -11.29 16.14
CA ARG A 126 16.69 -12.18 17.31
C ARG A 126 15.66 -11.63 18.29
N ILE A 127 15.04 -12.53 19.04
CA ILE A 127 14.25 -12.16 20.20
C ILE A 127 15.17 -11.47 21.22
N GLY A 128 14.73 -10.34 21.75
CA GLY A 128 15.48 -9.46 22.64
C GLY A 128 16.19 -8.31 21.91
N ASP A 129 16.28 -8.31 20.58
CA ASP A 129 16.83 -7.17 19.85
C ASP A 129 15.97 -5.93 20.06
N ARG A 130 16.59 -4.80 20.39
CA ARG A 130 15.96 -3.48 20.37
C ARG A 130 16.11 -2.86 19.00
N ILE A 131 15.00 -2.51 18.35
CA ILE A 131 15.00 -1.78 17.08
C ILE A 131 15.16 -0.29 17.37
N LEU A 132 16.21 0.33 16.82
CA LEU A 132 16.53 1.73 17.11
C LEU A 132 15.70 2.71 16.27
N ASP A 133 15.33 2.33 15.05
CA ASP A 133 14.43 3.08 14.18
C ASP A 133 13.22 2.21 13.82
N THR A 134 12.08 2.51 14.44
CA THR A 134 10.83 1.77 14.21
C THR A 134 10.14 2.14 12.90
N GLU A 135 10.44 3.31 12.32
CA GLU A 135 9.86 3.71 11.03
C GLU A 135 10.37 2.78 9.91
N ALA A 136 11.60 2.30 10.03
CA ALA A 136 12.18 1.32 9.12
C ALA A 136 11.45 -0.04 9.08
N ILE A 137 10.61 -0.37 10.08
CA ILE A 137 9.90 -1.66 10.14
C ILE A 137 8.90 -1.80 8.98
N ARG A 138 8.17 -0.73 8.65
CA ARG A 138 7.12 -0.75 7.62
C ARG A 138 7.66 -0.26 6.29
N GLY A 139 7.18 -0.83 5.19
CA GLY A 139 7.49 -0.37 3.84
C GLY A 139 7.10 -1.36 2.75
N PRO A 140 7.44 -1.06 1.48
CA PRO A 140 7.12 -1.92 0.34
C PRO A 140 7.76 -3.31 0.47
N ARG A 141 7.08 -4.35 -0.05
CA ARG A 141 7.56 -5.75 0.03
C ARG A 141 8.91 -5.94 -0.67
N GLU A 142 9.10 -5.23 -1.77
CA GLU A 142 10.24 -5.34 -2.68
C GLU A 142 11.51 -4.73 -2.10
N GLN A 143 11.37 -3.94 -1.03
CA GLN A 143 12.48 -3.26 -0.36
C GLN A 143 12.73 -3.90 1.01
N PRO A 144 13.91 -4.48 1.27
CA PRO A 144 14.27 -4.91 2.62
C PRO A 144 14.33 -3.74 3.58
N ALA A 145 13.90 -3.95 4.83
CA ALA A 145 14.14 -3.01 5.92
C ALA A 145 15.62 -3.00 6.29
N GLN A 146 16.19 -1.81 6.41
CA GLN A 146 17.53 -1.62 6.97
C GLN A 146 17.36 -1.29 8.45
N LEU A 147 17.71 -2.21 9.32
CA LEU A 147 17.52 -2.05 10.76
C LEU A 147 18.87 -1.89 11.46
N ASP A 148 18.99 -0.84 12.24
CA ASP A 148 20.00 -0.76 13.29
C ASP A 148 19.36 -1.31 14.58
N VAL A 149 19.99 -2.34 15.15
CA VAL A 149 19.51 -3.00 16.37
C VAL A 149 20.57 -3.03 17.46
N GLU A 150 20.14 -2.94 18.71
CA GLU A 150 20.97 -3.25 19.88
C GLU A 150 20.60 -4.62 20.43
N ARG A 151 21.62 -5.45 20.68
CA ARG A 151 21.49 -6.80 21.24
C ARG A 151 21.42 -6.72 22.78
N CYS A 152 20.99 -7.80 23.42
CA CYS A 152 20.96 -7.90 24.88
C CYS A 152 22.34 -7.73 25.56
N ASP A 153 23.44 -7.96 24.85
CA ASP A 153 24.81 -7.76 25.34
C ASP A 153 25.34 -6.32 25.13
N GLY A 154 24.49 -5.42 24.63
CA GLY A 154 24.82 -4.03 24.31
C GLY A 154 25.54 -3.84 22.97
N SER A 155 25.88 -4.92 22.25
CA SER A 155 26.43 -4.79 20.91
C SER A 155 25.39 -4.29 19.91
N GLN A 156 25.84 -3.61 18.86
CA GLN A 156 24.97 -3.15 17.78
C GLN A 156 25.18 -3.95 16.50
N ALA A 157 24.11 -4.14 15.74
CA ALA A 157 24.16 -4.78 14.43
C ALA A 157 23.28 -4.03 13.43
N ARG A 158 23.75 -3.99 12.18
CA ARG A 158 22.95 -3.54 11.04
C ARG A 158 22.46 -4.75 10.27
N LEU A 159 21.15 -4.84 10.05
CA LEU A 159 20.49 -5.97 9.40
C LEU A 159 19.71 -5.51 8.17
N SER A 160 19.78 -6.28 7.09
CA SER A 160 18.92 -6.12 5.92
C SER A 160 17.85 -7.20 5.95
N VAL A 161 16.64 -6.85 6.38
CA VAL A 161 15.56 -7.78 6.70
C VAL A 161 14.48 -7.73 5.64
N PRO A 162 14.17 -8.83 4.92
CA PRO A 162 13.09 -8.84 3.95
C PRO A 162 11.73 -8.52 4.60
N ARG A 163 10.89 -7.77 3.91
CA ARG A 163 9.55 -7.43 4.39
C ARG A 163 8.53 -8.48 3.96
N GLU A 164 7.70 -8.91 4.90
CA GLU A 164 6.65 -9.89 4.66
C GLU A 164 5.46 -9.72 5.62
N SER A 165 4.36 -10.38 5.29
CA SER A 165 3.20 -10.46 6.17
C SER A 165 3.26 -11.77 6.95
N ALA A 166 3.15 -11.67 8.28
CA ALA A 166 2.82 -12.82 9.11
C ALA A 166 1.47 -12.59 9.80
N PHE A 167 0.75 -13.68 10.04
CA PHE A 167 -0.42 -13.70 10.88
C PHE A 167 0.00 -14.13 12.29
N TRP A 168 -0.63 -13.55 13.32
CA TRP A 168 -0.32 -13.87 14.71
C TRP A 168 -1.47 -14.57 15.43
N PRO A 169 -1.22 -15.61 16.24
CA PRO A 169 0.08 -16.26 16.50
C PRO A 169 0.67 -16.92 15.24
N PRO A 170 2.02 -16.98 15.13
CA PRO A 170 2.64 -17.57 13.96
C PRO A 170 2.20 -19.02 13.85
N ARG A 171 1.90 -19.48 12.63
CA ARG A 171 1.47 -20.86 12.43
C ARG A 171 2.61 -21.77 12.88
N GLU A 172 2.40 -22.52 13.95
CA GLU A 172 3.31 -23.59 14.31
C GLU A 172 3.50 -24.50 13.10
N ARG A 173 4.75 -24.93 12.86
CA ARG A 173 5.18 -25.66 11.66
C ARG A 173 4.17 -26.73 11.27
N THR A 174 3.28 -26.39 10.36
CA THR A 174 2.36 -27.29 9.70
C THR A 174 2.64 -27.10 8.22
N ILE A 175 3.00 -28.20 7.58
CA ILE A 175 3.39 -28.29 6.18
C ILE A 175 2.40 -27.48 5.34
N SER A 176 2.87 -26.42 4.67
CA SER A 176 2.07 -25.70 3.68
C SER A 176 2.57 -26.04 2.28
N TRP A 177 1.67 -26.60 1.47
CA TRP A 177 1.91 -26.83 0.04
C TRP A 177 1.63 -25.54 -0.73
N ALA A 178 2.60 -25.10 -1.54
CA ALA A 178 2.37 -24.11 -2.59
C ALA A 178 2.59 -24.82 -3.93
N CYS A 179 1.55 -24.84 -4.78
CA CYS A 179 1.67 -25.40 -6.12
C CYS A 179 2.36 -24.35 -7.01
N CYS A 180 3.67 -24.43 -7.17
CA CYS A 180 4.36 -23.69 -8.22
C CYS A 180 4.13 -24.43 -9.54
N ALA A 181 3.30 -23.87 -10.41
CA ALA A 181 3.21 -24.33 -11.79
C ALA A 181 4.55 -24.05 -12.48
N VAL A 182 5.35 -25.10 -12.68
CA VAL A 182 6.47 -25.05 -13.62
C VAL A 182 5.86 -25.17 -15.01
N ALA A 183 5.94 -24.08 -15.78
CA ALA A 183 5.64 -24.13 -17.21
C ALA A 183 6.64 -25.09 -17.87
N MET A 184 6.16 -26.26 -18.29
CA MET A 184 6.91 -27.15 -19.16
C MET A 184 7.06 -26.45 -20.52
N ALA A 185 8.28 -26.07 -20.88
CA ALA A 185 8.60 -25.64 -22.23
C ALA A 185 8.26 -26.80 -23.19
N GLY A 186 7.32 -26.56 -24.11
CA GLY A 186 7.00 -27.49 -25.18
C GLY A 186 8.20 -27.66 -26.13
N PRO A 187 8.34 -28.83 -26.77
CA PRO A 187 9.48 -29.09 -27.66
C PRO A 187 9.42 -28.19 -28.89
N SER A 188 10.56 -27.59 -29.22
CA SER A 188 10.80 -26.90 -30.49
C SER A 188 10.51 -27.84 -31.66
N ALA A 189 9.60 -27.43 -32.55
CA ALA A 189 9.41 -28.09 -33.84
C ALA A 189 10.61 -27.79 -34.76
N ILE A 190 11.03 -28.83 -35.47
CA ILE A 190 12.10 -28.86 -36.48
C ILE A 190 11.64 -28.12 -37.74
#